data_AF-A0A558J4S5-F1
#
_entry.id   AF-A0A558J4S5-F1
#
_cell.length_a   1.000
_cell.length_b   1.000
_cell.length_c   1.000
_cell.angle_alpha   90.00
_cell.angle_beta   90.00
_cell.angle_gamma   90.00
#
_symmetry.space_group_name_H-M   'P 1'
#
loop_
_entity.id
_entity.type
_entity.pdbx_description
1 polymer ?
#
loop_
_entity_poly.entity_id
_entity_poly.type
_entity_poly.pdbx_seq_one_letter_code
_entity_poly.pdbx_strand_id
1 'polypeptide(L)'
;MKKHKVDEKSDKDDRASKVDRGTSVLSATGSLSGGAVGGLVGALIGGPVGGIVGGSAGSLISLLANIPAARRHRNRTEQAQREIAEKLSRQEGALEKLNDEQFKIIGECVLALNETVEREKIAYLQQIVGAAVDYGEYSSYESILLSRIIRDISGEEIKFLVENFSYATVNIFSWHDAKDKSDKKLEELEQLRKRIAEENGLLLLPSDSKALVANGLVSLGVLVPDQLSLGVHKYKYSDIAFKLMVFLRVSNQNTGVYSE
;
A
#
# COMPACT_ATOMS: atom_id res chain seq x y z
N MET A 1 12.41 38.59 -51.45
CA MET A 1 10.98 38.25 -51.27
C MET A 1 10.61 38.55 -49.81
N LYS A 2 10.19 39.79 -49.56
CA LYS A 2 8.86 40.23 -49.10
C LYS A 2 8.41 39.65 -47.75
N LYS A 3 8.70 40.43 -46.70
CA LYS A 3 8.05 40.42 -45.37
C LYS A 3 6.61 40.91 -45.53
N HIS A 4 5.63 40.15 -45.02
CA HIS A 4 4.26 40.65 -44.83
C HIS A 4 4.04 40.95 -43.35
N LYS A 5 3.90 42.25 -43.08
CA LYS A 5 3.41 42.83 -41.83
C LYS A 5 1.92 43.13 -42.10
N VAL A 6 1.04 42.61 -41.26
CA VAL A 6 -0.39 42.97 -41.27
C VAL A 6 -0.67 43.59 -39.91
N ASP A 7 -0.75 44.91 -39.92
CA ASP A 7 -1.38 45.72 -38.89
C ASP A 7 -2.88 45.78 -39.26
N GLU A 8 -3.78 45.38 -38.36
CA GLU A 8 -5.19 45.77 -38.47
C GLU A 8 -5.76 46.14 -37.11
N LYS A 9 -6.56 47.19 -37.18
CA LYS A 9 -6.96 48.14 -36.14
C LYS A 9 -8.41 47.86 -35.74
N SER A 10 -8.75 48.31 -34.54
CA SER A 10 -10.07 48.86 -34.17
C SER A 10 -11.26 47.89 -34.15
N ASP A 11 -11.89 47.69 -32.99
CA ASP A 11 -12.97 48.59 -32.59
C ASP A 11 -13.47 48.31 -31.17
N LYS A 12 -13.90 49.41 -30.56
CA LYS A 12 -14.67 49.48 -29.32
C LYS A 12 -16.00 48.76 -29.48
N ASP A 13 -16.50 48.16 -28.42
CA ASP A 13 -17.89 48.41 -28.03
C ASP A 13 -18.15 48.10 -26.57
N ASP A 14 -18.67 49.14 -25.90
CA ASP A 14 -19.29 49.12 -24.60
C ASP A 14 -20.50 48.19 -24.59
N ARG A 15 -20.59 47.31 -23.59
CA ARG A 15 -21.89 46.86 -23.07
C ARG A 15 -21.82 46.47 -21.60
N ALA A 16 -22.50 47.30 -20.82
CA ALA A 16 -22.86 47.04 -19.44
C ALA A 16 -23.76 45.81 -19.31
N SER A 17 -23.46 44.96 -18.34
CA SER A 17 -24.47 44.23 -17.57
C SER A 17 -23.97 44.07 -16.13
N LYS A 18 -24.40 45.03 -15.31
CA LYS A 18 -24.19 45.07 -13.87
C LYS A 18 -25.32 44.28 -13.22
N VAL A 19 -25.16 42.96 -13.10
CA VAL A 19 -25.94 42.11 -12.19
C VAL A 19 -25.04 40.96 -11.78
N ASP A 20 -24.51 40.99 -10.55
CA ASP A 20 -24.50 39.74 -9.80
C ASP A 20 -24.69 39.97 -8.31
N ARG A 21 -25.49 39.08 -7.75
CA ARG A 21 -26.01 39.07 -6.40
C ARG A 21 -24.91 38.65 -5.44
N GLY A 22 -24.92 39.25 -4.25
CA GLY A 22 -24.09 38.82 -3.14
C GLY A 22 -24.23 37.33 -2.88
N THR A 23 -23.20 36.58 -3.23
CA THR A 23 -22.85 35.32 -2.60
C THR A 23 -21.56 35.58 -1.86
N SER A 24 -21.67 35.71 -0.54
CA SER A 24 -20.55 35.59 0.36
C SER A 24 -19.99 34.18 0.21
N VAL A 25 -19.05 33.99 -0.72
CA VAL A 25 -18.22 32.80 -0.75
C VAL A 25 -17.29 32.94 0.44
N LEU A 26 -17.54 32.13 1.46
CA LEU A 26 -16.66 31.92 2.60
C LEU A 26 -15.28 31.54 2.04
N SER A 27 -14.36 32.49 2.03
CA SER A 27 -12.93 32.25 1.92
C SER A 27 -12.51 31.55 3.20
N ALA A 28 -12.66 30.23 3.24
CA ALA A 28 -12.00 29.37 4.22
C ALA A 28 -10.56 29.10 3.76
N THR A 29 -9.82 30.18 3.50
CA THR A 29 -8.38 30.13 3.24
C THR A 29 -7.70 30.39 4.58
N GLY A 30 -7.67 29.36 5.42
CA GLY A 30 -6.85 29.35 6.63
C GLY A 30 -5.39 29.52 6.24
N SER A 31 -4.75 30.52 6.82
CA SER A 31 -3.36 30.92 6.61
C SER A 31 -2.38 29.76 6.87
N LEU A 32 -1.98 29.08 5.79
CA LEU A 32 -0.83 28.18 5.71
C LEU A 32 0.46 28.99 5.53
N SER A 33 0.80 29.82 6.51
CA SER A 33 2.12 30.47 6.58
C SER A 33 2.98 29.69 7.56
N GLY A 34 3.46 28.52 7.11
CA GLY A 34 4.26 27.57 7.89
C GLY A 34 4.64 26.33 7.10
N GLY A 35 5.34 26.51 5.97
CA GLY A 35 6.15 25.51 5.27
C GLY A 35 5.39 24.41 4.52
N ALA A 36 5.62 24.27 3.21
CA ALA A 36 4.94 23.32 2.32
C ALA A 36 4.93 21.84 2.79
N VAL A 37 5.86 21.46 3.68
CA VAL A 37 5.91 20.13 4.31
C VAL A 37 4.77 19.93 5.33
N GLY A 38 4.41 20.98 6.08
CA GLY A 38 3.32 20.96 7.06
C GLY A 38 1.92 20.95 6.42
N GLY A 39 1.77 21.51 5.22
CA GLY A 39 0.52 21.46 4.46
C GLY A 39 0.23 20.07 3.86
N LEU A 40 1.27 19.31 3.54
CA LEU A 40 1.13 18.01 2.89
C LEU A 40 0.93 16.88 3.90
N VAL A 41 1.70 16.91 4.99
CA VAL A 41 1.41 16.12 6.20
C VAL A 41 0.09 16.58 6.80
N GLY A 42 -0.23 17.87 6.84
CA GLY A 42 -1.51 18.39 7.29
C GLY A 42 -2.70 18.11 6.36
N ALA A 43 -2.50 17.79 5.07
CA ALA A 43 -3.56 17.39 4.14
C ALA A 43 -3.76 15.86 4.12
N LEU A 44 -2.69 15.07 4.32
CA LEU A 44 -2.75 13.61 4.42
C LEU A 44 -3.07 13.12 5.85
N ILE A 45 -2.58 13.81 6.87
CA ILE A 45 -2.83 13.60 8.31
C ILE A 45 -3.92 14.56 8.83
N GLY A 46 -4.47 15.40 7.96
CA GLY A 46 -5.57 16.33 8.23
C GLY A 46 -6.91 15.72 8.64
N GLY A 47 -6.90 14.47 9.14
CA GLY A 47 -7.90 13.88 10.01
C GLY A 47 -9.33 13.72 9.45
N PRO A 48 -10.07 12.68 9.85
CA PRO A 48 -11.52 12.61 9.66
C PRO A 48 -12.32 13.66 10.48
N VAL A 49 -11.68 14.75 10.94
CA VAL A 49 -12.35 15.88 11.62
C VAL A 49 -12.23 17.18 10.81
N GLY A 50 -11.35 17.26 9.80
CA GLY A 50 -11.03 18.54 9.14
C GLY A 50 -11.87 18.90 7.91
N GLY A 51 -12.39 17.93 7.16
CA GLY A 51 -13.11 18.24 5.94
C GLY A 51 -13.92 17.08 5.40
N ILE A 52 -15.23 17.29 5.29
CA ILE A 52 -16.15 16.54 4.42
C ILE A 52 -16.53 15.14 4.93
N VAL A 53 -17.58 15.08 5.77
CA VAL A 53 -18.82 14.43 5.30
C VAL A 53 -19.98 15.37 5.63
N GLY A 54 -20.16 16.40 4.79
CA GLY A 54 -21.34 17.26 4.86
C GLY A 54 -22.59 16.46 4.47
N GLY A 55 -23.52 16.30 5.41
CA GLY A 55 -24.93 16.06 5.09
C GLY A 55 -25.66 15.03 5.95
N SER A 56 -25.15 13.79 6.08
CA SER A 56 -25.96 12.72 6.69
C SER A 56 -25.18 11.60 7.39
N ALA A 57 -23.92 11.34 7.04
CA ALA A 57 -23.12 10.31 7.73
C ALA A 57 -22.51 10.79 9.07
N GLY A 58 -22.42 12.11 9.29
CA GLY A 58 -21.84 12.69 10.51
C GLY A 58 -22.60 12.35 11.80
N SER A 59 -23.92 12.08 11.71
CA SER A 59 -24.74 11.72 12.87
C SER A 59 -24.47 10.29 13.37
N LEU A 60 -24.26 9.34 12.45
CA LEU A 60 -23.95 7.95 12.80
C LEU A 60 -22.52 7.78 13.30
N ILE A 61 -21.56 8.51 12.73
CA ILE A 61 -20.16 8.50 13.20
C ILE A 61 -20.07 8.99 14.65
N SER A 62 -20.83 10.03 15.01
CA SER A 62 -20.87 10.54 16.39
C SER A 62 -21.44 9.52 17.38
N LEU A 63 -22.39 8.69 16.95
CA LEU A 63 -22.97 7.61 17.76
C LEU A 63 -21.99 6.44 17.92
N LEU A 64 -21.25 6.08 16.85
CA LEU A 64 -20.26 5.01 16.87
C LEU A 64 -18.95 5.42 17.56
N ALA A 65 -18.63 6.72 17.62
CA ALA A 65 -17.41 7.24 18.23
C ALA A 65 -17.26 6.92 19.73
N ASN A 66 -18.38 6.65 20.42
CA ASN A 66 -18.37 6.24 21.82
C ASN A 66 -18.20 4.73 22.02
N ILE A 67 -18.24 3.91 20.96
CA ILE A 67 -18.02 2.47 21.06
C ILE A 67 -16.53 2.23 21.37
N PRO A 68 -16.20 1.41 22.40
CA PRO A 68 -14.81 1.12 22.76
C PRO A 68 -13.95 0.60 21.60
N ALA A 69 -14.54 -0.18 20.69
CA ALA A 69 -13.87 -0.65 19.48
C ALA A 69 -13.45 0.51 18.55
N ALA A 70 -14.34 1.47 18.31
CA ALA A 70 -14.05 2.65 17.48
C ALA A 70 -12.95 3.51 18.11
N ARG A 71 -12.99 3.72 19.43
CA ARG A 71 -11.91 4.44 20.16
C ARG A 71 -10.56 3.73 20.03
N ARG A 72 -10.53 2.40 20.19
CA ARG A 72 -9.28 1.61 20.01
C ARG A 72 -8.75 1.68 18.59
N HIS A 73 -9.61 1.71 17.57
CA HIS A 73 -9.17 1.88 16.20
C HIS A 73 -8.59 3.28 16.00
N ARG A 74 -9.35 4.33 16.36
CA ARG A 74 -8.90 5.72 16.28
C ARG A 74 -7.55 5.95 16.96
N ASN A 75 -7.40 5.50 18.21
CA ASN A 75 -6.14 5.68 18.94
C ASN A 75 -4.95 5.00 18.25
N ARG A 76 -5.16 3.82 17.64
CA ARG A 76 -4.11 3.11 16.89
C ARG A 76 -3.74 3.83 15.61
N THR A 77 -4.73 4.29 14.85
CA THR A 77 -4.52 5.06 13.62
C THR A 77 -3.80 6.37 13.92
N GLU A 78 -4.26 7.13 14.93
CA GLU A 78 -3.60 8.38 15.37
C GLU A 78 -2.17 8.15 15.86
N GLN A 79 -1.92 7.07 16.61
CA GLN A 79 -0.55 6.71 17.01
C GLN A 79 0.32 6.41 15.79
N ALA A 80 -0.17 5.57 14.87
CA ALA A 80 0.60 5.19 13.70
C ALA A 80 0.86 6.38 12.76
N GLN A 81 -0.10 7.30 12.63
CA GLN A 81 0.06 8.58 11.92
C GLN A 81 1.12 9.47 12.57
N ARG A 82 1.11 9.59 13.91
CA ARG A 82 2.15 10.35 14.65
C ARG A 82 3.54 9.76 14.41
N GLU A 83 3.67 8.44 14.47
CA GLU A 83 4.95 7.76 14.22
C GLU A 83 5.44 7.96 12.78
N ILE A 84 4.53 7.94 11.78
CA ILE A 84 4.88 8.29 10.39
C ILE A 84 5.30 9.75 10.28
N ALA A 85 4.53 10.68 10.84
CA ALA A 85 4.83 12.10 10.80
C ALA A 85 6.20 12.40 11.41
N GLU A 86 6.52 11.76 12.54
CA GLU A 86 7.81 11.90 13.20
C GLU A 86 8.96 11.30 12.39
N LYS A 87 8.76 10.14 11.75
CA LYS A 87 9.77 9.57 10.84
C LYS A 87 10.03 10.47 9.64
N LEU A 88 8.98 10.99 9.02
CA LEU A 88 9.06 11.86 7.85
C LEU A 88 9.67 13.23 8.21
N SER A 89 9.34 13.82 9.37
CA SER A 89 9.92 15.10 9.79
C SER A 89 11.43 15.01 10.05
N ARG A 90 11.92 13.87 10.52
CA ARG A 90 13.38 13.62 10.62
C ARG A 90 14.06 13.57 9.25
N GLN A 91 13.29 13.43 8.17
CA GLN A 91 13.75 13.33 6.79
C GLN A 91 13.30 14.53 5.93
N GLU A 92 13.04 15.70 6.51
CA GLU A 92 12.54 16.90 5.79
C GLU A 92 13.27 17.18 4.45
N GLY A 93 14.60 17.14 4.43
CA GLY A 93 15.38 17.37 3.20
C GLY A 93 15.26 16.27 2.15
N ALA A 94 14.85 15.06 2.51
CA ALA A 94 14.52 13.99 1.58
C ALA A 94 13.09 14.15 1.04
N LEU A 95 12.15 14.65 1.85
CA LEU A 95 10.77 14.90 1.43
C LEU A 95 10.68 15.94 0.30
N GLU A 96 11.52 16.97 0.33
CA GLU A 96 11.60 17.99 -0.73
C GLU A 96 12.05 17.42 -2.09
N LYS A 97 12.64 16.22 -2.09
CA LYS A 97 13.22 15.57 -3.27
C LYS A 97 12.42 14.37 -3.75
N LEU A 98 11.26 14.09 -3.14
CA LEU A 98 10.42 12.98 -3.58
C LEU A 98 9.95 13.21 -5.01
N ASN A 99 10.05 12.17 -5.83
CA ASN A 99 9.39 12.14 -7.13
C ASN A 99 7.91 11.74 -6.99
N ASP A 100 7.15 11.90 -8.08
CA ASP A 100 5.71 11.62 -8.11
C ASP A 100 5.40 10.15 -7.80
N GLU A 101 6.27 9.22 -8.22
CA GLU A 101 6.13 7.79 -7.95
C GLU A 101 6.27 7.45 -6.46
N GLN A 102 7.28 7.99 -5.79
CA GLN A 102 7.49 7.84 -4.34
C GLN A 102 6.33 8.45 -3.57
N PHE A 103 5.93 9.66 -3.98
CA PHE A 103 4.81 10.37 -3.38
C PHE A 103 3.53 9.54 -3.42
N LYS A 104 3.25 8.94 -4.59
CA LYS A 104 2.10 8.06 -4.78
C LYS A 104 2.11 6.86 -3.85
N ILE A 105 3.24 6.15 -3.77
CA ILE A 105 3.38 4.97 -2.89
C ILE A 105 3.15 5.36 -1.43
N ILE A 106 3.77 6.46 -0.98
CA ILE A 106 3.60 6.96 0.39
C ILE A 106 2.14 7.34 0.66
N GLY A 107 1.49 8.04 -0.27
CA GLY A 107 0.08 8.42 -0.15
C GLY A 107 -0.83 7.21 0.01
N GLU A 108 -0.65 6.17 -0.81
CA GLU A 108 -1.45 4.94 -0.75
C GLU A 108 -1.18 4.12 0.52
N CYS A 109 0.05 4.15 1.06
CA CYS A 109 0.35 3.58 2.38
C CYS A 109 -0.42 4.28 3.50
N VAL A 110 -0.46 5.62 3.48
CA VAL A 110 -1.18 6.42 4.49
C VAL A 110 -2.69 6.17 4.41
N LEU A 111 -3.25 6.07 3.20
CA LEU A 111 -4.65 5.71 3.00
C LEU A 111 -4.94 4.30 3.54
N ALA A 112 -4.14 3.31 3.17
CA ALA A 112 -4.30 1.92 3.65
C ALA A 112 -4.19 1.81 5.17
N LEU A 113 -3.34 2.62 5.80
CA LEU A 113 -3.19 2.68 7.26
C LEU A 113 -4.47 3.19 7.95
N ASN A 114 -5.19 4.12 7.31
CA ASN A 114 -6.45 4.63 7.84
C ASN A 114 -7.60 3.62 7.72
N GLU A 115 -7.50 2.68 6.77
CA GLU A 115 -8.54 1.69 6.50
C GLU A 115 -8.35 0.37 7.26
N THR A 116 -7.11 0.07 7.71
CA THR A 116 -6.82 -1.20 8.37
C THR A 116 -6.88 -1.14 9.90
N VAL A 117 -7.29 -2.27 10.49
CA VAL A 117 -7.22 -2.54 11.94
C VAL A 117 -6.15 -3.58 12.30
N GLU A 118 -5.42 -4.12 11.32
CA GLU A 118 -4.43 -5.16 11.52
C GLU A 118 -3.11 -4.54 12.00
N ARG A 119 -2.68 -4.87 13.22
CA ARG A 119 -1.45 -4.29 13.80
C ARG A 119 -0.20 -4.63 12.99
N GLU A 120 -0.13 -5.86 12.50
CA GLU A 120 1.00 -6.32 11.67
C GLU A 120 1.08 -5.52 10.36
N LYS A 121 -0.06 -5.35 9.66
CA LYS A 121 -0.13 -4.51 8.45
C LYS A 121 0.28 -3.07 8.72
N ILE A 122 -0.18 -2.46 9.81
CA ILE A 122 0.21 -1.09 10.19
C ILE A 122 1.74 -0.99 10.32
N ALA A 123 2.38 -1.93 11.02
CA ALA A 123 3.83 -1.93 11.18
C ALA A 123 4.56 -2.03 9.83
N TYR A 124 4.09 -2.88 8.92
CA TYR A 124 4.66 -2.98 7.57
C TYR A 124 4.46 -1.72 6.74
N LEU A 125 3.27 -1.09 6.79
CA LEU A 125 3.01 0.17 6.07
C LEU A 125 3.96 1.29 6.54
N GLN A 126 4.22 1.39 7.84
CA GLN A 126 5.20 2.35 8.38
C GLN A 126 6.63 2.08 7.89
N GLN A 127 7.00 0.81 7.69
CA GLN A 127 8.31 0.44 7.12
C GLN A 127 8.39 0.82 5.64
N ILE A 128 7.34 0.51 4.88
CA ILE A 128 7.26 0.82 3.46
C ILE A 128 7.35 2.34 3.24
N VAL A 129 6.67 3.16 4.04
CA VAL A 129 6.77 4.62 3.95
C VAL A 129 8.21 5.10 4.12
N GLY A 130 8.93 4.61 5.13
CA GLY A 130 10.33 4.99 5.33
C GLY A 130 11.22 4.56 4.16
N ALA A 131 11.07 3.32 3.69
CA ALA A 131 11.86 2.81 2.57
C ALA A 131 11.54 3.48 1.22
N ALA A 132 10.29 3.93 1.02
CA ALA A 132 9.88 4.65 -0.18
C ALA A 132 10.49 6.06 -0.27
N VAL A 133 10.82 6.68 0.86
CA VAL A 133 11.58 7.94 0.86
C VAL A 133 13.01 7.73 0.35
N ASP A 134 13.64 6.62 0.76
CA ASP A 134 15.05 6.35 0.45
C ASP A 134 15.28 5.73 -0.93
N TYR A 135 14.29 5.01 -1.47
CA TYR A 135 14.38 4.33 -2.76
C TYR A 135 13.58 5.08 -3.83
N GLY A 136 14.24 5.56 -4.89
CA GLY A 136 13.61 6.43 -5.91
C GLY A 136 13.47 5.83 -7.32
N GLU A 137 13.89 4.59 -7.54
CA GLU A 137 13.93 3.98 -8.89
C GLU A 137 12.64 3.20 -9.20
N TYR A 138 11.57 3.94 -9.51
CA TYR A 138 10.32 3.36 -10.01
C TYR A 138 9.95 3.93 -11.36
N SER A 139 9.43 3.06 -12.23
CA SER A 139 8.59 3.53 -13.32
C SER A 139 7.20 3.90 -12.79
N SER A 140 6.51 4.80 -13.51
CA SER A 140 5.12 5.15 -13.23
C SER A 140 4.19 3.92 -13.18
N TYR A 141 4.43 2.91 -14.02
CA TYR A 141 3.66 1.67 -14.02
C TYR A 141 3.88 0.83 -12.75
N GLU A 142 5.13 0.68 -12.33
CA GLU A 142 5.46 -0.08 -11.12
C GLU A 142 4.94 0.60 -9.86
N SER A 143 4.97 1.93 -9.78
CA SER A 143 4.43 2.66 -8.64
C SER A 143 2.91 2.47 -8.52
N ILE A 144 2.18 2.41 -9.65
CA ILE A 144 0.76 2.06 -9.68
C ILE A 144 0.53 0.65 -9.15
N LEU A 145 1.27 -0.34 -9.66
CA LEU A 145 1.12 -1.74 -9.25
C LEU A 145 1.47 -1.94 -7.77
N LEU A 146 2.62 -1.42 -7.32
CA LEU A 146 3.04 -1.48 -5.92
C LEU A 146 2.01 -0.85 -5.02
N SER A 147 1.52 0.35 -5.35
CA SER A 147 0.50 1.03 -4.55
C SER A 147 -0.75 0.19 -4.37
N ARG A 148 -1.24 -0.44 -5.45
CA ARG A 148 -2.40 -1.35 -5.39
C ARG A 148 -2.12 -2.56 -4.51
N ILE A 149 -0.96 -3.20 -4.70
CA ILE A 149 -0.56 -4.36 -3.90
C ILE A 149 -0.47 -3.97 -2.42
N ILE A 150 0.21 -2.87 -2.08
CA ILE A 150 0.39 -2.41 -0.70
C ILE A 150 -0.95 -2.12 -0.02
N ARG A 151 -1.89 -1.50 -0.75
CA ARG A 151 -3.23 -1.23 -0.23
C ARG A 151 -4.01 -2.51 0.02
N ASP A 152 -3.98 -3.43 -0.94
CA ASP A 152 -4.87 -4.60 -0.95
C ASP A 152 -4.29 -5.81 -0.20
N ILE A 153 -2.97 -5.88 0.02
CA ILE A 153 -2.30 -6.99 0.73
C ILE A 153 -2.60 -6.98 2.23
N SER A 154 -2.83 -8.15 2.82
CA SER A 154 -3.05 -8.35 4.25
C SER A 154 -1.74 -8.47 5.04
N GLY A 155 -1.82 -8.35 6.38
CA GLY A 155 -0.65 -8.59 7.24
C GLY A 155 -0.10 -10.01 7.14
N GLU A 156 -0.98 -11.01 7.02
CA GLU A 156 -0.62 -12.43 6.93
C GLU A 156 0.11 -12.75 5.62
N GLU A 157 -0.32 -12.14 4.51
CA GLU A 157 0.35 -12.26 3.21
C GLU A 157 1.75 -11.62 3.23
N ILE A 158 1.89 -10.43 3.81
CA ILE A 158 3.22 -9.81 3.98
C ILE A 158 4.12 -10.71 4.83
N LYS A 159 3.62 -11.23 5.96
CA LYS A 159 4.37 -12.13 6.84
C LYS A 159 4.81 -13.39 6.09
N PHE A 160 3.90 -14.00 5.34
CA PHE A 160 4.23 -15.16 4.51
C PHE A 160 5.33 -14.83 3.49
N LEU A 161 5.25 -13.69 2.81
CA LEU A 161 6.31 -13.25 1.89
C LEU A 161 7.64 -13.17 2.62
N VAL A 162 7.72 -12.42 3.73
CA VAL A 162 8.97 -12.21 4.47
C VAL A 162 9.59 -13.53 4.93
N GLU A 163 8.79 -14.45 5.46
CA GLU A 163 9.26 -15.74 5.99
C GLU A 163 9.69 -16.72 4.89
N ASN A 164 9.10 -16.64 3.69
CA ASN A 164 9.24 -17.68 2.67
C ASN A 164 9.91 -17.20 1.38
N PHE A 165 10.31 -15.92 1.27
CA PHE A 165 10.93 -15.36 0.07
C PHE A 165 12.27 -16.02 -0.31
N SER A 166 12.89 -16.78 0.59
CA SER A 166 14.12 -17.54 0.29
C SER A 166 13.89 -18.79 -0.56
N TYR A 167 12.66 -19.29 -0.63
CA TYR A 167 12.33 -20.40 -1.52
C TYR A 167 12.28 -19.91 -2.97
N ALA A 168 12.77 -20.72 -3.90
CA ALA A 168 12.73 -20.40 -5.32
C ALA A 168 11.30 -20.43 -5.88
N THR A 169 10.46 -21.34 -5.36
CA THR A 169 9.06 -21.49 -5.78
C THR A 169 8.12 -21.81 -4.63
N VAL A 170 6.86 -21.44 -4.79
CA VAL A 170 5.75 -21.83 -3.91
C VAL A 170 4.86 -22.79 -4.68
N ASN A 171 4.65 -23.98 -4.14
CA ASN A 171 3.97 -25.09 -4.78
C ASN A 171 2.68 -25.37 -4.01
N ILE A 172 1.52 -25.16 -4.64
CA ILE A 172 0.22 -25.42 -4.03
C ILE A 172 -0.33 -26.72 -4.60
N PHE A 173 -0.46 -27.73 -3.73
CA PHE A 173 -1.03 -29.01 -4.11
C PHE A 173 -2.55 -28.88 -4.25
N SER A 174 -3.15 -29.34 -5.35
CA SER A 174 -4.60 -29.20 -5.61
C SER A 174 -5.39 -30.50 -5.49
N TRP A 175 -4.71 -31.66 -5.50
CA TRP A 175 -5.35 -32.98 -5.49
C TRP A 175 -5.07 -33.73 -4.19
N HIS A 176 -5.66 -33.30 -3.08
CA HIS A 176 -5.66 -34.08 -1.84
C HIS A 176 -7.09 -34.32 -1.36
N ASP A 177 -7.63 -35.51 -1.61
CA ASP A 177 -8.75 -35.99 -0.78
C ASP A 177 -8.18 -36.32 0.60
N ALA A 178 -8.40 -35.44 1.57
CA ALA A 178 -7.93 -35.59 2.96
C ALA A 178 -8.42 -36.87 3.64
N LYS A 179 -9.42 -37.55 3.05
CA LYS A 179 -10.00 -38.78 3.59
C LYS A 179 -9.25 -40.05 3.17
N ASP A 180 -8.50 -40.01 2.07
CA ASP A 180 -7.73 -41.16 1.60
C ASP A 180 -6.31 -41.13 2.18
N LYS A 181 -6.14 -41.84 3.30
CA LYS A 181 -4.87 -42.00 4.02
C LYS A 181 -4.18 -43.32 3.70
N SER A 182 -4.34 -43.84 2.49
CA SER A 182 -3.61 -45.03 2.08
C SER A 182 -2.09 -44.81 2.18
N ASP A 183 -1.36 -45.82 2.66
CA ASP A 183 0.09 -45.76 2.85
C ASP A 183 0.82 -45.32 1.57
N LYS A 184 0.31 -45.76 0.42
CA LYS A 184 0.82 -45.38 -0.90
C LYS A 184 0.77 -43.86 -1.16
N LYS A 185 -0.33 -43.18 -0.79
CA LYS A 185 -0.45 -41.73 -0.98
C LYS A 185 0.47 -40.95 -0.06
N LEU A 186 0.69 -41.44 1.16
CA LEU A 186 1.65 -40.84 2.09
C LEU A 186 3.07 -40.94 1.53
N GLU A 187 3.43 -42.10 0.97
CA GLU A 187 4.72 -42.30 0.29
C GLU A 187 4.88 -41.37 -0.93
N GLU A 188 3.86 -41.27 -1.80
CA GLU A 188 3.87 -40.36 -2.94
C GLU A 188 4.03 -38.89 -2.51
N LEU A 189 3.37 -38.48 -1.42
CA LEU A 189 3.48 -37.13 -0.88
C LEU A 189 4.87 -36.85 -0.30
N GLU A 190 5.47 -37.83 0.37
CA GLU A 190 6.84 -37.71 0.90
C GLU A 190 7.87 -37.61 -0.22
N GLN A 191 7.72 -38.42 -1.28
CA GLN A 191 8.55 -38.31 -2.50
C GLN A 191 8.38 -36.95 -3.18
N LEU A 192 7.15 -36.43 -3.26
CA LEU A 192 6.89 -35.09 -3.79
C LEU A 192 7.55 -34.00 -2.95
N ARG A 193 7.42 -34.06 -1.62
CA ARG A 193 8.09 -33.14 -0.69
C ARG A 193 9.59 -33.13 -0.89
N LYS A 194 10.19 -34.31 -1.02
CA LYS A 194 11.63 -34.45 -1.26
C LYS A 194 12.05 -33.79 -2.56
N ARG A 195 11.36 -34.06 -3.67
CA ARG A 195 11.66 -33.44 -4.98
C ARG A 195 11.54 -31.92 -4.95
N ILE A 196 10.47 -31.39 -4.33
CA ILE A 196 10.27 -29.95 -4.23
C ILE A 196 11.36 -29.31 -3.35
N ALA A 197 11.77 -29.96 -2.27
CA ALA A 197 12.84 -29.48 -1.40
C ALA A 197 14.20 -29.46 -2.12
N GLU A 198 14.50 -30.46 -2.97
CA GLU A 198 15.71 -30.49 -3.81
C GLU A 198 15.79 -29.29 -4.77
N GLU A 199 14.64 -28.74 -5.19
CA GLU A 199 14.53 -27.53 -6.01
C GLU A 199 14.43 -26.23 -5.18
N ASN A 200 14.65 -26.28 -3.87
CA ASN A 200 14.43 -25.17 -2.94
C ASN A 200 13.01 -24.59 -3.04
N GLY A 201 12.01 -25.44 -3.22
CA GLY A 201 10.59 -25.07 -3.25
C GLY A 201 9.90 -25.26 -1.90
N LEU A 202 8.86 -24.46 -1.67
CA LEU A 202 7.92 -24.64 -0.55
C LEU A 202 6.70 -25.41 -1.06
N LEU A 203 6.34 -26.52 -0.40
CA LEU A 203 5.09 -27.24 -0.69
C LEU A 203 4.02 -26.87 0.35
N LEU A 204 2.87 -26.41 -0.15
CA LEU A 204 1.67 -26.11 0.63
C LEU A 204 0.56 -27.10 0.30
N LEU A 205 -0.04 -27.67 1.34
CA LEU A 205 -1.19 -28.57 1.22
C LEU A 205 -2.50 -27.79 1.25
N PRO A 206 -3.59 -28.26 0.62
CA PRO A 206 -4.90 -27.59 0.66
C PRO A 206 -5.43 -27.30 2.07
N SER A 207 -5.06 -28.15 3.04
CA SER A 207 -5.49 -28.03 4.43
C SER A 207 -4.67 -27.02 5.24
N ASP A 208 -3.56 -26.52 4.68
CA ASP A 208 -2.71 -25.52 5.35
C ASP A 208 -3.32 -24.13 5.14
N SER A 209 -3.49 -23.36 6.23
CA SER A 209 -3.93 -21.97 6.14
C SER A 209 -2.99 -21.12 5.29
N LYS A 210 -1.70 -21.47 5.24
CA LYS A 210 -0.72 -20.82 4.36
C LYS A 210 -1.03 -20.98 2.87
N ALA A 211 -1.73 -22.04 2.47
CA ALA A 211 -2.16 -22.20 1.07
C ALA A 211 -3.19 -21.13 0.68
N LEU A 212 -4.09 -20.76 1.59
CA LEU A 212 -5.05 -19.67 1.37
C LEU A 212 -4.33 -18.32 1.24
N VAL A 213 -3.35 -18.05 2.11
CA VAL A 213 -2.51 -16.86 2.05
C VAL A 213 -1.76 -16.78 0.71
N ALA A 214 -1.13 -17.89 0.28
CA ALA A 214 -0.45 -17.95 -1.01
C ALA A 214 -1.40 -17.70 -2.20
N ASN A 215 -2.64 -18.19 -2.15
CA ASN A 215 -3.63 -17.90 -3.19
C ASN A 215 -4.02 -16.41 -3.25
N GLY A 216 -4.05 -15.73 -2.11
CA GLY A 216 -4.22 -14.27 -2.07
C GLY A 216 -3.07 -13.54 -2.78
N LEU A 217 -1.83 -13.95 -2.52
CA LEU A 217 -0.65 -13.45 -3.23
C LEU A 217 -0.66 -13.71 -4.74
N VAL A 218 -1.22 -14.86 -5.18
CA VAL A 218 -1.46 -15.14 -6.61
C VAL A 218 -2.47 -14.15 -7.19
N SER A 219 -3.55 -13.86 -6.45
CA SER A 219 -4.60 -12.94 -6.89
C SER A 219 -4.10 -11.49 -7.00
N LEU A 220 -3.13 -11.11 -6.18
CA LEU A 220 -2.45 -9.80 -6.23
C LEU A 220 -1.36 -9.71 -7.31
N GLY A 221 -1.02 -10.82 -7.99
CA GLY A 221 0.07 -10.88 -8.96
C GLY A 221 1.48 -10.86 -8.34
N VAL A 222 1.59 -11.08 -7.03
CA VAL A 222 2.86 -11.18 -6.31
C VAL A 222 3.50 -12.56 -6.55
N LEU A 223 2.65 -13.60 -6.61
CA LEU A 223 3.02 -14.92 -7.11
C LEU A 223 2.46 -15.09 -8.51
N VAL A 224 3.30 -15.54 -9.45
CA VAL A 224 2.90 -15.80 -10.84
C VAL A 224 3.12 -17.26 -11.20
N PRO A 225 2.26 -17.86 -12.05
CA PRO A 225 2.46 -19.23 -12.51
C PRO A 225 3.82 -19.38 -13.19
N ASP A 226 4.56 -20.44 -12.82
CA ASP A 226 5.83 -20.78 -13.47
C ASP A 226 5.62 -21.93 -14.46
N GLN A 227 5.09 -23.06 -13.97
CA GLN A 227 4.76 -24.23 -14.79
C GLN A 227 3.49 -24.91 -14.27
N LEU A 228 2.71 -25.47 -15.20
CA LEU A 228 1.57 -26.32 -14.87
C LEU A 228 2.07 -27.76 -14.74
N SER A 229 1.92 -28.35 -13.56
CA SER A 229 2.14 -29.77 -13.37
C SER A 229 0.86 -30.44 -12.87
N LEU A 230 0.67 -31.71 -13.21
CA LEU A 230 -0.53 -32.45 -12.81
C LEU A 230 -0.59 -32.54 -11.29
N GLY A 231 -1.59 -31.87 -10.69
CA GLY A 231 -1.87 -31.91 -9.25
C GLY A 231 -1.07 -30.94 -8.38
N VAL A 232 -0.05 -30.25 -8.91
CA VAL A 232 0.73 -29.23 -8.19
C VAL A 232 0.80 -27.97 -9.05
N HIS A 233 0.34 -26.84 -8.50
CA HIS A 233 0.51 -25.53 -9.11
C HIS A 233 1.82 -24.91 -8.61
N LYS A 234 2.79 -24.73 -9.52
CA LYS A 234 4.11 -24.16 -9.21
C LYS A 234 4.11 -22.67 -9.54
N TYR A 235 4.38 -21.84 -8.53
CA TYR A 235 4.44 -20.39 -8.63
C TYR A 235 5.84 -19.87 -8.29
N LYS A 236 6.21 -18.77 -8.92
CA LYS A 236 7.40 -17.99 -8.57
C LYS A 236 7.03 -16.58 -8.15
N TYR A 237 7.93 -15.91 -7.45
CA TYR A 237 7.80 -14.50 -7.13
C TYR A 237 7.94 -13.66 -8.40
N SER A 238 7.06 -12.68 -8.59
CA SER A 238 7.15 -11.71 -9.68
C SER A 238 8.17 -10.60 -9.37
N ASP A 239 8.58 -9.84 -10.39
CA ASP A 239 9.52 -8.72 -10.22
C ASP A 239 9.03 -7.69 -9.21
N ILE A 240 7.71 -7.46 -9.16
CA ILE A 240 7.09 -6.55 -8.19
C ILE A 240 7.21 -7.06 -6.75
N ALA A 241 7.23 -8.39 -6.56
CA ALA A 241 7.45 -9.00 -5.25
C ALA A 241 8.86 -8.71 -4.73
N PHE A 242 9.88 -8.73 -5.61
CA PHE A 242 11.25 -8.33 -5.24
C PHE A 242 11.30 -6.86 -4.79
N LYS A 243 10.63 -5.95 -5.51
CA LYS A 243 10.56 -4.53 -5.11
C LYS A 243 9.83 -4.35 -3.78
N LEU A 244 8.73 -5.05 -3.57
CA LEU A 244 8.03 -5.05 -2.28
C LEU A 244 8.93 -5.57 -1.15
N MET A 245 9.73 -6.61 -1.40
CA MET A 245 10.67 -7.14 -0.42
C MET A 245 11.80 -6.17 -0.07
N VAL A 246 12.23 -5.31 -1.00
CA VAL A 246 13.18 -4.22 -0.69
C VAL A 246 12.59 -3.30 0.38
N PHE A 247 11.32 -2.89 0.23
CA PHE A 247 10.65 -2.07 1.24
C PHE A 247 10.57 -2.73 2.62
N LEU A 248 10.27 -4.03 2.63
CA LEU A 248 10.08 -4.80 3.86
C LEU A 248 11.41 -5.15 4.55
N ARG A 249 12.52 -5.26 3.81
CA ARG A 249 13.83 -5.68 4.37
C ARG A 249 14.71 -4.54 4.87
N VAL A 250 14.62 -3.34 4.28
CA VAL A 250 15.45 -2.18 4.68
C VAL A 250 15.30 -1.84 6.18
N SER A 251 14.20 -2.24 6.83
CA SER A 251 13.93 -1.94 8.24
C SER A 251 14.41 -3.00 9.25
N ASN A 252 14.56 -4.27 8.86
CA ASN A 252 14.89 -5.36 9.80
C ASN A 252 16.36 -5.34 10.28
N GLN A 253 17.24 -4.56 9.64
CA GLN A 253 18.61 -4.39 10.11
C GLN A 253 18.74 -3.37 11.26
N ASN A 254 17.71 -2.56 11.52
CA ASN A 254 17.74 -1.53 12.57
C ASN A 254 17.08 -1.97 13.89
N THR A 255 16.38 -3.11 13.93
CA THR A 255 15.68 -3.59 15.14
C THR A 255 16.50 -4.54 16.01
N GLY A 256 17.68 -4.98 15.55
CA GLY A 256 18.62 -5.80 16.34
C GLY A 256 19.27 -5.09 17.54
N VAL A 257 18.88 -3.85 17.84
CA VAL A 257 19.45 -3.02 18.93
C VAL A 257 18.51 -2.92 20.14
N TYR A 258 17.28 -3.46 20.08
CA TYR A 258 16.30 -3.35 21.19
C TYR A 258 15.73 -4.68 21.68
N SER A 259 16.45 -5.79 21.50
CA SER A 259 16.13 -7.07 22.14
C SER A 259 17.22 -7.46 23.14
N GLU A 260 17.29 -6.72 24.24
CA GLU A 260 17.88 -7.14 25.52
C GLU A 260 16.85 -6.94 26.64
#